data_AF-A0A918CWP9-F1
#
_entry.id   AF-A0A918CWP9-F1
#
_cell.length_a   1.000
_cell.length_b   1.000
_cell.length_c   1.000
_cell.angle_alpha   90.00
_cell.angle_beta   90.00
_cell.angle_gamma   90.00
#
_symmetry.space_group_name_H-M   'P 1'
#
loop_
_entity.id
_entity.type
_entity.pdbx_description
1 polymer ?
#
loop_
_entity_poly.entity_id
_entity_poly.type
_entity_poly.pdbx_seq_one_letter_code
_entity_poly.pdbx_strand_id
1 'polypeptide(L)'
;MVQNHGKKKRAKQRAQRTGAGHQPSVTNTLHTHEPLPDMTVLSLVPHGAGRVLDLDLAARLVAACRAGCGPCQTSLAAKARQDRPTLAALAGVAFDLAPTAGVFASATTRDWAPLARDAKAQNSGIEALAAVEAMTDAQVSELLEDALDHWAAGGVPEEQIADMIKFVGTDGPDAAHAHAEPDTGLMEGMLPYVDGWQINHTLATRVVSAVWAGCASCQAELTPQVVDDRATLAGLAGAVFLTPAHTPLQETAAGPAARAWIEQAHGKFRTCGAEAVLRAVAELDEDDAEDLLEEALDLWDDSGAALAGAPAPAPGRPHGRPP
;
A
#
# COMPACT_ATOMS: atom_id res chain seq x y z
N MET A 1 -51.11 15.02 29.83
CA MET A 1 -49.96 14.34 30.46
C MET A 1 -48.99 13.86 29.36
N VAL A 2 -48.21 14.77 28.76
CA VAL A 2 -47.15 14.41 27.78
C VAL A 2 -46.07 15.50 27.82
N GLN A 3 -45.10 15.41 28.72
CA GLN A 3 -43.91 16.26 28.68
C GLN A 3 -42.73 15.51 29.28
N ASN A 4 -41.80 15.03 28.43
CA ASN A 4 -40.37 14.85 28.74
C ASN A 4 -39.54 14.21 27.59
N HIS A 5 -40.15 13.86 26.45
CA HIS A 5 -39.41 13.25 25.33
C HIS A 5 -38.35 14.18 24.70
N GLY A 6 -38.55 15.50 24.71
CA GLY A 6 -37.60 16.47 24.15
C GLY A 6 -36.27 16.57 24.91
N LYS A 7 -36.31 16.55 26.25
CA LYS A 7 -35.10 16.63 27.09
C LYS A 7 -34.25 15.36 26.98
N LYS A 8 -34.90 14.18 26.92
CA LYS A 8 -34.21 12.89 26.76
C LYS A 8 -33.53 12.76 25.39
N LYS A 9 -34.15 13.27 24.32
CA LYS A 9 -33.56 13.28 22.97
C LYS A 9 -32.38 14.25 22.86
N ARG A 10 -32.48 15.46 23.43
CA ARG A 10 -31.37 16.42 23.46
C ARG A 10 -30.20 15.94 24.32
N ALA A 11 -30.44 15.27 25.44
CA ALA A 11 -29.40 14.66 26.25
C ALA A 11 -28.68 13.52 25.51
N LYS A 12 -29.43 12.67 24.78
CA LYS A 12 -28.87 11.58 23.96
C LYS A 12 -28.01 12.12 22.80
N GLN A 13 -28.48 13.15 22.10
CA GLN A 13 -27.72 13.80 21.03
C GLN A 13 -26.48 14.55 21.55
N ARG A 14 -26.55 15.15 22.75
CA ARG A 14 -25.39 15.79 23.38
C ARG A 14 -24.34 14.76 23.81
N ALA A 15 -24.75 13.64 24.41
CA ALA A 15 -23.86 12.54 24.79
C ALA A 15 -23.17 11.90 23.57
N GLN A 16 -23.88 11.74 22.46
CA GLN A 16 -23.31 11.24 21.20
C GLN A 16 -22.31 12.21 20.57
N ARG A 17 -22.53 13.53 20.73
CA ARG A 17 -21.66 14.55 20.11
C ARG A 17 -20.44 14.92 20.95
N THR A 18 -20.45 14.69 22.27
CA THR A 18 -19.36 15.09 23.17
C THR A 18 -18.65 13.91 23.83
N GLY A 19 -18.98 12.65 23.47
CA GLY A 19 -18.44 11.45 24.12
C GLY A 19 -18.78 11.32 25.60
N ALA A 20 -19.57 12.25 26.17
CA ALA A 20 -19.95 12.26 27.57
C ALA A 20 -21.16 11.33 27.79
N GLY A 21 -20.95 10.04 27.57
CA GLY A 21 -21.73 9.01 28.22
C GLY A 21 -21.44 9.06 29.72
N HIS A 22 -22.49 8.93 30.52
CA HIS A 22 -22.49 8.83 31.97
C HIS A 22 -21.22 8.13 32.50
N GLN A 23 -20.33 8.85 33.19
CA GLN A 23 -19.19 8.22 33.86
C GLN A 23 -19.72 7.26 34.92
N PRO A 24 -19.43 5.95 34.85
CA PRO A 24 -19.15 5.22 36.06
C PRO A 24 -17.82 5.77 36.58
N SER A 25 -17.90 6.55 37.64
CA SER A 25 -16.74 6.88 38.47
C SER A 25 -15.98 5.60 38.82
N VAL A 26 -14.68 5.57 38.52
CA VAL A 26 -13.66 4.79 39.22
C VAL A 26 -13.90 3.26 39.23
N THR A 27 -13.92 2.65 38.05
CA THR A 27 -13.23 1.37 37.88
C THR A 27 -12.28 1.53 36.71
N ASN A 28 -11.00 1.29 36.95
CA ASN A 28 -9.91 1.34 35.97
C ASN A 28 -10.01 0.17 34.96
N THR A 29 -11.23 -0.24 34.63
CA THR A 29 -11.57 -1.35 33.75
C THR A 29 -11.63 -0.80 32.34
N LEU A 30 -10.51 -0.91 31.63
CA LEU A 30 -10.50 -0.78 30.17
C LEU A 30 -11.50 -1.79 29.59
N HIS A 31 -12.20 -1.41 28.52
CA HIS A 31 -13.04 -2.34 27.79
C HIS A 31 -12.18 -3.51 27.26
N THR A 32 -12.78 -4.69 27.17
CA THR A 32 -12.19 -5.85 26.51
C THR A 32 -12.59 -5.83 25.03
N HIS A 33 -11.60 -5.89 24.14
CA HIS A 33 -11.79 -5.96 22.70
C HIS A 33 -11.34 -7.34 22.23
N GLU A 34 -12.29 -8.17 21.77
CA GLU A 34 -12.03 -9.49 21.22
C GLU A 34 -12.57 -9.60 19.78
N PRO A 35 -11.93 -10.37 18.89
CA PRO A 35 -10.67 -11.08 19.12
C PRO A 35 -9.45 -10.13 19.17
N LEU A 36 -8.43 -10.51 19.93
CA LEU A 36 -7.14 -9.83 19.89
C LEU A 36 -6.37 -10.28 18.64
N PRO A 37 -5.75 -9.36 17.88
CA PRO A 37 -4.86 -9.75 16.79
C PRO A 37 -3.62 -10.45 17.35
N ASP A 38 -3.09 -11.41 16.59
CA ASP A 38 -1.80 -12.02 16.91
C ASP A 38 -0.67 -11.03 16.60
N MET A 39 0.05 -10.63 17.65
CA MET A 39 1.18 -9.69 17.54
C MET A 39 2.54 -10.39 17.65
N THR A 40 2.60 -11.71 17.62
CA THR A 40 3.87 -12.47 17.67
C THR A 40 4.82 -12.10 16.52
N VAL A 41 4.28 -11.67 15.37
CA VAL A 41 5.07 -11.12 14.26
C VAL A 41 5.99 -9.97 14.69
N LEU A 42 5.60 -9.16 15.68
CA LEU A 42 6.43 -8.05 16.14
C LEU A 42 7.78 -8.52 16.71
N SER A 43 7.85 -9.74 17.24
CA SER A 43 9.10 -10.32 17.74
C SER A 43 10.04 -10.81 16.64
N LEU A 44 9.55 -10.87 15.40
CA LEU A 44 10.31 -11.33 14.24
C LEU A 44 10.88 -10.17 13.43
N VAL A 45 10.43 -8.94 13.68
CA VAL A 45 10.95 -7.76 13.00
C VAL A 45 12.11 -7.11 13.75
N PRO A 46 13.09 -6.52 13.04
CA PRO A 46 14.32 -6.06 13.67
C PRO A 46 14.13 -4.76 14.47
N HIS A 47 13.04 -4.01 14.26
CA HIS A 47 12.78 -2.67 14.79
C HIS A 47 12.83 -2.56 16.33
N GLY A 48 12.52 -3.63 17.05
CA GLY A 48 12.68 -3.69 18.50
C GLY A 48 14.13 -3.84 18.97
N ALA A 49 15.09 -3.98 18.04
CA ALA A 49 16.52 -4.18 18.29
C ALA A 49 16.81 -5.30 19.31
N GLY A 50 16.04 -6.39 19.27
CA GLY A 50 16.17 -7.52 20.20
C GLY A 50 15.73 -7.23 21.64
N ARG A 51 15.10 -6.09 21.91
CA ARG A 51 14.47 -5.78 23.21
C ARG A 51 13.19 -6.59 23.39
N VAL A 52 12.79 -6.75 24.66
CA VAL A 52 11.51 -7.38 25.02
C VAL A 52 10.37 -6.45 24.60
N LEU A 53 9.39 -7.00 23.90
CA LEU A 53 8.20 -6.28 23.44
C LEU A 53 6.98 -6.65 24.29
N ASP A 54 6.13 -5.67 24.58
CA ASP A 54 4.83 -5.88 25.22
C ASP A 54 3.77 -6.20 24.15
N LEU A 55 3.71 -7.46 23.76
CA LEU A 55 2.79 -7.95 22.73
C LEU A 55 1.32 -7.87 23.15
N ASP A 56 1.01 -7.98 24.45
CA ASP A 56 -0.36 -7.81 24.97
C ASP A 56 -0.81 -6.36 24.82
N LEU A 57 0.05 -5.41 25.18
CA LEU A 57 -0.21 -3.98 24.99
C LEU A 57 -0.45 -3.66 23.52
N ALA A 58 0.41 -4.16 22.64
CA ALA A 58 0.28 -3.99 21.19
C ALA A 58 -1.06 -4.56 20.68
N ALA A 59 -1.40 -5.80 21.05
CA ALA A 59 -2.61 -6.46 20.60
C ALA A 59 -3.88 -5.72 21.03
N ARG A 60 -3.93 -5.32 22.30
CA ARG A 60 -5.08 -4.58 22.86
C ARG A 60 -5.22 -3.20 22.28
N LEU A 61 -4.10 -2.52 22.01
CA LEU A 61 -4.11 -1.21 21.37
C LEU A 61 -4.64 -1.30 19.93
N VAL A 62 -4.15 -2.24 19.14
CA VAL A 62 -4.63 -2.47 17.76
C VAL A 62 -6.10 -2.91 17.76
N ALA A 63 -6.52 -3.78 18.68
CA ALA A 63 -7.93 -4.18 18.81
C ALA A 63 -8.84 -2.99 19.15
N ALA A 64 -8.42 -2.13 20.09
CA ALA A 64 -9.15 -0.90 20.41
C ALA A 64 -9.18 0.08 19.22
N CYS A 65 -8.10 0.12 18.43
CA CYS A 65 -7.97 0.90 17.22
C CYS A 65 -9.00 0.46 16.16
N ARG A 66 -8.99 -0.82 15.79
CA ARG A 66 -9.94 -1.45 14.85
C ARG A 66 -11.40 -1.32 15.30
N ALA A 67 -11.65 -1.36 16.61
CA ALA A 67 -12.99 -1.16 17.18
C ALA A 67 -13.44 0.32 17.24
N GLY A 68 -12.58 1.28 16.88
CA GLY A 68 -12.86 2.71 16.99
C GLY A 68 -13.08 3.19 18.43
N CYS A 69 -12.54 2.50 19.43
CA CYS A 69 -12.76 2.80 20.84
C CYS A 69 -11.82 3.88 21.37
N GLY A 70 -12.15 5.16 21.11
CA GLY A 70 -11.35 6.32 21.52
C GLY A 70 -10.84 6.29 22.98
N PRO A 71 -11.68 6.04 24.01
CA PRO A 71 -11.21 6.01 25.40
C PRO A 71 -10.12 4.96 25.67
N CYS A 72 -10.25 3.76 25.09
CA CYS A 72 -9.27 2.70 25.25
C CYS A 72 -8.00 2.98 24.46
N GLN A 73 -8.14 3.50 23.23
CA GLN A 73 -7.00 3.95 22.42
C GLN A 73 -6.19 5.02 23.16
N THR A 74 -6.81 6.07 23.69
CA THR A 74 -6.10 7.13 24.43
C THR A 74 -5.34 6.58 25.63
N SER A 75 -5.97 5.70 26.42
CA SER A 75 -5.33 5.15 27.63
C SER A 75 -4.20 4.17 27.30
N LEU A 76 -4.36 3.34 26.26
CA LEU A 76 -3.34 2.37 25.83
C LEU A 76 -2.21 3.04 25.07
N ALA A 77 -2.50 4.03 24.21
CA ALA A 77 -1.50 4.82 23.50
C ALA A 77 -0.57 5.55 24.48
N ALA A 78 -1.10 6.10 25.57
CA ALA A 78 -0.27 6.70 26.61
C ALA A 78 0.76 5.73 27.22
N LYS A 79 0.44 4.43 27.30
CA LYS A 79 1.39 3.39 27.74
C LYS A 79 2.36 3.01 26.62
N ALA A 80 1.87 2.80 25.40
CA ALA A 80 2.70 2.45 24.25
C ALA A 80 3.75 3.52 23.94
N ARG A 81 3.45 4.81 24.13
CA ARG A 81 4.43 5.90 23.98
C ARG A 81 5.59 5.83 25.00
N GLN A 82 5.41 5.15 26.12
CA GLN A 82 6.46 4.92 27.11
C GLN A 82 7.29 3.67 26.80
N ASP A 83 6.69 2.68 26.13
CA ASP A 83 7.35 1.46 25.67
C ASP A 83 7.89 1.63 24.23
N ARG A 84 9.04 2.30 24.14
CA ARG A 84 9.68 2.66 22.86
C ARG A 84 9.99 1.45 21.96
N PRO A 85 10.48 0.30 22.47
CA PRO A 85 10.65 -0.90 21.65
C PRO A 85 9.34 -1.40 21.01
N THR A 86 8.26 -1.51 21.80
CA THR A 86 6.96 -1.96 21.28
C THR A 86 6.40 -1.00 20.25
N LEU A 87 6.52 0.31 20.49
CA LEU A 87 6.12 1.33 19.53
C LEU A 87 6.94 1.26 18.23
N ALA A 88 8.25 1.11 18.32
CA ALA A 88 9.13 0.99 17.15
C ALA A 88 8.79 -0.25 16.34
N ALA A 89 8.45 -1.37 16.98
CA ALA A 89 7.99 -2.58 16.30
C ALA A 89 6.63 -2.37 15.61
N LEU A 90 5.66 -1.73 16.28
CA LEU A 90 4.35 -1.41 15.71
C LEU A 90 4.44 -0.50 14.50
N ALA A 91 5.22 0.57 14.59
CA ALA A 91 5.46 1.50 13.49
C ALA A 91 6.29 0.86 12.39
N GLY A 92 7.28 0.02 12.76
CA GLY A 92 8.13 -0.71 11.83
C GLY A 92 7.30 -1.60 10.91
N VAL A 93 6.45 -2.45 11.46
CA VAL A 93 5.55 -3.29 10.64
C VAL A 93 4.62 -2.46 9.75
N ALA A 94 4.11 -1.34 10.25
CA ALA A 94 3.23 -0.47 9.47
C ALA A 94 3.95 0.22 8.29
N PHE A 95 5.23 0.56 8.44
CA PHE A 95 5.96 1.41 7.48
C PHE A 95 7.13 0.72 6.77
N ASP A 96 7.50 -0.51 7.14
CA ASP A 96 8.57 -1.27 6.47
C ASP A 96 8.14 -1.84 5.11
N LEU A 97 6.84 -2.05 4.92
CA LEU A 97 6.26 -2.62 3.69
C LEU A 97 5.90 -1.55 2.66
N ALA A 98 5.79 -0.29 3.07
CA ALA A 98 5.42 0.80 2.19
C ALA A 98 6.68 1.46 1.61
N PRO A 99 6.78 1.66 0.28
CA PRO A 99 7.95 2.32 -0.34
C PRO A 99 8.13 3.76 0.15
N THR A 100 7.03 4.39 0.58
CA THR A 100 7.01 5.66 1.29
C THR A 100 6.04 5.59 2.47
N ALA A 101 6.20 6.44 3.50
CA ALA A 101 5.21 6.53 4.59
C ALA A 101 3.85 7.10 4.11
N GLY A 102 3.74 7.52 2.85
CA GLY A 102 2.58 8.21 2.29
C GLY A 102 2.58 9.72 2.56
N VAL A 103 1.85 10.47 1.73
CA VAL A 103 1.72 11.93 1.86
C VAL A 103 0.91 12.37 3.08
N PHE A 104 0.13 11.46 3.67
CA PHE A 104 -0.69 11.71 4.84
C PHE A 104 0.04 11.48 6.17
N ALA A 105 1.21 10.82 6.14
CA ALA A 105 2.02 10.62 7.33
C ALA A 105 2.63 11.95 7.81
N SER A 106 2.76 12.07 9.12
CA SER A 106 3.44 13.19 9.77
C SER A 106 4.88 13.37 9.24
N ALA A 107 5.45 14.55 9.46
CA ALA A 107 6.86 14.79 9.16
C ALA A 107 7.75 13.80 9.96
N THR A 108 7.41 13.56 11.23
CA THR A 108 8.11 12.61 12.09
C THR A 108 8.15 11.21 11.49
N THR A 109 7.02 10.69 11.03
CA THR A 109 6.95 9.35 10.42
C THR A 109 7.70 9.30 9.10
N ARG A 110 7.63 10.36 8.28
CA ARG A 110 8.38 10.45 7.02
C ARG A 110 9.90 10.46 7.24
N ASP A 111 10.37 11.14 8.29
CA ASP A 111 11.79 11.17 8.65
C ASP A 111 12.27 9.83 9.22
N TRP A 112 11.39 9.11 9.95
CA TRP A 112 11.74 7.83 10.58
C TRP A 112 11.64 6.62 9.64
N ALA A 113 10.68 6.60 8.72
CA ALA A 113 10.40 5.44 7.87
C ALA A 113 11.62 4.92 7.05
N PRO A 114 12.53 5.76 6.52
CA PRO A 114 13.75 5.27 5.90
C PRO A 114 14.61 4.40 6.83
N LEU A 115 14.72 4.76 8.12
CA LEU A 115 15.49 3.99 9.11
C LEU A 115 14.84 2.62 9.38
N ALA A 116 13.50 2.55 9.36
CA ALA A 116 12.78 1.28 9.50
C ALA A 116 13.06 0.34 8.31
N ARG A 117 13.09 0.87 7.08
CA ARG A 117 13.43 0.07 5.89
C ARG A 117 14.88 -0.39 5.91
N ASP A 118 15.82 0.48 6.29
CA ASP A 118 17.23 0.13 6.45
C ASP A 118 17.40 -0.95 7.52
N ALA A 119 16.65 -0.87 8.62
CA ALA A 119 16.65 -1.89 9.67
C ALA A 119 16.23 -3.26 9.15
N LYS A 120 15.23 -3.33 8.26
CA LYS A 120 14.82 -4.57 7.59
C LYS A 120 15.90 -5.09 6.65
N ALA A 121 16.43 -4.22 5.79
CA ALA A 121 17.47 -4.60 4.82
C ALA A 121 18.75 -5.13 5.49
N GLN A 122 19.12 -4.57 6.64
CA GLN A 122 20.30 -4.97 7.40
C GLN A 122 20.02 -6.00 8.49
N ASN A 123 18.75 -6.38 8.68
CA ASN A 123 18.27 -7.18 9.80
C ASN A 123 18.75 -6.65 11.17
N SER A 124 18.71 -5.33 11.37
CA SER A 124 19.20 -4.63 12.56
C SER A 124 18.41 -3.35 12.82
N GLY A 125 17.57 -3.33 13.87
CA GLY A 125 16.78 -2.14 14.22
C GLY A 125 17.42 -1.18 15.22
N ILE A 126 18.75 -1.25 15.43
CA ILE A 126 19.44 -0.42 16.42
C ILE A 126 19.23 1.07 16.14
N GLU A 127 19.43 1.51 14.89
CA GLU A 127 19.30 2.92 14.51
C GLU A 127 17.84 3.38 14.51
N ALA A 128 16.94 2.55 14.00
CA ALA A 128 15.50 2.82 14.00
C ALA A 128 14.97 3.00 15.44
N LEU A 129 15.32 2.09 16.36
CA LEU A 129 14.93 2.21 17.77
C LEU A 129 15.57 3.42 18.44
N ALA A 130 16.86 3.67 18.22
CA ALA A 130 17.54 4.83 18.80
C ALA A 130 16.90 6.15 18.37
N ALA A 131 16.43 6.24 17.12
CA ALA A 131 15.68 7.40 16.65
C ALA A 131 14.35 7.57 17.41
N VAL A 132 13.58 6.49 17.63
CA VAL A 132 12.34 6.53 18.43
C VAL A 132 12.62 6.90 19.89
N GLU A 133 13.72 6.43 20.48
CA GLU A 133 14.11 6.80 21.85
C GLU A 133 14.50 8.27 21.98
N ALA A 134 15.10 8.85 20.93
CA ALA A 134 15.47 10.27 20.88
C ALA A 134 14.28 11.22 20.62
N MET A 135 13.15 10.71 20.13
CA MET A 135 11.96 11.52 19.84
C MET A 135 11.32 12.10 21.10
N THR A 136 10.87 13.35 20.97
CA THR A 136 10.01 14.02 21.95
C THR A 136 8.66 13.31 22.11
N ASP A 137 7.92 13.60 23.19
CA ASP A 137 6.58 13.01 23.41
C ASP A 137 5.59 13.34 22.28
N ALA A 138 5.71 14.53 21.68
CA ALA A 138 4.88 14.95 20.55
C ALA A 138 5.18 14.10 19.30
N GLN A 139 6.46 13.97 18.95
CA GLN A 139 6.91 13.14 17.82
C GLN A 139 6.52 11.68 17.99
N VAL A 140 6.63 11.13 19.20
CA VAL A 140 6.21 9.75 19.47
C VAL A 140 4.69 9.58 19.41
N SER A 141 3.91 10.63 19.76
CA SER A 141 2.47 10.62 19.52
C SER A 141 2.16 10.59 18.03
N GLU A 142 2.79 11.45 17.23
CA GLU A 142 2.61 11.50 15.77
C GLU A 142 2.93 10.15 15.12
N LEU A 143 4.09 9.56 15.44
CA LEU A 143 4.49 8.27 14.91
C LEU A 143 3.53 7.14 15.29
N LEU A 144 3.06 7.14 16.54
CA LEU A 144 2.08 6.15 17.00
C LEU A 144 0.72 6.32 16.34
N GLU A 145 0.23 7.55 16.21
CA GLU A 145 -1.06 7.84 15.56
C GLU A 145 -1.04 7.40 14.09
N ASP A 146 0.01 7.75 13.35
CA ASP A 146 0.18 7.32 11.95
C ASP A 146 0.24 5.78 11.84
N ALA A 147 0.97 5.11 12.75
CA ALA A 147 1.01 3.65 12.77
C ALA A 147 -0.37 3.05 13.06
N LEU A 148 -1.12 3.60 14.01
CA LEU A 148 -2.45 3.13 14.36
C LEU A 148 -3.46 3.34 13.23
N ASP A 149 -3.40 4.45 12.50
CA ASP A 149 -4.23 4.68 11.32
C ASP A 149 -3.97 3.60 10.26
N HIS A 150 -2.71 3.18 10.07
CA HIS A 150 -2.36 2.07 9.20
C HIS A 150 -2.97 0.74 9.69
N TRP A 151 -2.85 0.43 10.98
CA TRP A 151 -3.44 -0.78 11.58
C TRP A 151 -4.99 -0.79 11.53
N ALA A 152 -5.62 0.39 11.61
CA ALA A 152 -7.07 0.56 11.49
C ALA A 152 -7.58 0.32 10.07
N ALA A 153 -6.80 0.72 9.06
CA ALA A 153 -7.12 0.52 7.64
C ALA A 153 -7.08 -0.95 7.19
N GLY A 154 -6.66 -1.87 8.07
CA GLY A 154 -6.53 -3.29 7.81
C GLY A 154 -5.22 -3.86 8.34
N GLY A 155 -4.20 -3.00 8.49
CA GLY A 155 -2.83 -3.43 8.76
C GLY A 155 -2.26 -4.27 7.62
N VAL A 156 -1.19 -5.00 7.91
CA VAL A 156 -0.58 -5.98 7.02
C VAL A 156 -1.47 -7.24 7.00
N PRO A 157 -1.93 -7.73 5.83
CA PRO A 157 -2.66 -8.99 5.73
C PRO A 157 -1.89 -10.14 6.40
N GLU A 158 -2.58 -11.07 7.07
CA GLU A 158 -1.92 -12.23 7.72
C GLU A 158 -1.06 -13.05 6.75
N GLU A 159 -1.42 -13.08 5.48
CA GLU A 159 -0.67 -13.73 4.41
C GLU A 159 0.68 -13.03 4.15
N GLN A 160 0.71 -11.69 4.16
CA GLN A 160 1.95 -10.92 4.05
C GLN A 160 2.82 -11.07 5.32
N ILE A 161 2.19 -11.20 6.49
CA ILE A 161 2.90 -11.54 7.73
C ILE A 161 3.56 -12.92 7.60
N ALA A 162 2.86 -13.92 7.07
CA ALA A 162 3.41 -15.26 6.86
C ALA A 162 4.58 -15.27 5.86
N ASP A 163 4.54 -14.43 4.83
CA ASP A 163 5.64 -14.30 3.87
C ASP A 163 6.86 -13.56 4.44
N MET A 164 6.66 -12.58 5.35
CA MET A 164 7.76 -11.99 6.13
C MET A 164 8.48 -13.05 6.98
N ILE A 165 7.75 -14.01 7.53
CA ILE A 165 8.32 -15.12 8.32
C ILE A 165 9.14 -16.06 7.44
N LYS A 166 8.72 -16.30 6.18
CA LYS A 166 9.48 -17.12 5.23
C LYS A 166 10.76 -16.44 4.76
N PHE A 167 10.74 -15.12 4.54
CA PHE A 167 11.89 -14.36 4.04
C PHE A 167 13.08 -14.36 5.00
N VAL A 168 12.85 -14.49 6.31
CA VAL A 168 13.90 -14.61 7.33
C VAL A 168 14.49 -16.04 7.39
N GLY A 169 13.86 -17.02 6.71
CA GLY A 169 14.19 -18.43 6.83
C GLY A 169 14.75 -19.14 5.59
N THR A 170 14.68 -18.56 4.38
CA THR A 170 15.00 -19.32 3.15
C THR A 170 15.71 -18.50 2.07
N ASP A 171 17.03 -18.37 2.17
CA ASP A 171 17.90 -18.07 1.02
C ASP A 171 18.10 -19.36 0.20
N GLY A 172 17.19 -19.61 -0.74
CA GLY A 172 17.34 -20.66 -1.75
C GLY A 172 17.14 -20.05 -3.15
N PRO A 173 18.00 -20.37 -4.15
CA PRO A 173 17.97 -19.76 -5.48
C PRO A 173 16.77 -20.14 -6.38
N ASP A 174 15.83 -20.94 -5.87
CA ASP A 174 14.58 -21.35 -6.55
C ASP A 174 13.32 -20.86 -5.80
N ALA A 175 13.45 -19.90 -4.89
CA ALA A 175 12.29 -19.35 -4.19
C ALA A 175 11.40 -18.58 -5.18
N ALA A 176 10.25 -19.16 -5.52
CA ALA A 176 9.21 -18.49 -6.30
C ALA A 176 8.93 -17.11 -5.70
N HIS A 177 9.13 -16.06 -6.49
CA HIS A 177 8.84 -14.71 -6.08
C HIS A 177 7.32 -14.56 -5.88
N ALA A 178 6.91 -14.18 -4.68
CA ALA A 178 5.53 -13.86 -4.36
C ALA A 178 5.38 -12.34 -4.29
N HIS A 179 4.36 -11.81 -4.98
CA HIS A 179 4.03 -10.40 -4.97
C HIS A 179 2.59 -10.25 -4.49
N ALA A 180 2.28 -9.11 -3.86
CA ALA A 180 0.89 -8.77 -3.60
C ALA A 180 0.16 -8.62 -4.94
N GLU A 181 -0.86 -9.43 -5.16
CA GLU A 181 -1.68 -9.39 -6.38
C GLU A 181 -2.76 -8.32 -6.24
N PRO A 182 -2.92 -7.39 -7.20
CA PRO A 182 -4.16 -6.64 -7.28
C PRO A 182 -5.33 -7.62 -7.40
N ASP A 183 -6.48 -7.24 -6.87
CA ASP A 183 -7.72 -7.97 -7.10
C ASP A 183 -7.89 -8.16 -8.62
N THR A 184 -7.93 -9.41 -9.09
CA THR A 184 -8.09 -9.71 -10.52
C THR A 184 -9.40 -9.12 -11.06
N GLY A 185 -10.43 -8.99 -10.21
CA GLY A 185 -11.68 -8.30 -10.55
C GLY A 185 -11.53 -6.80 -10.77
N LEU A 186 -10.50 -6.16 -10.18
CA LEU A 186 -10.13 -4.78 -10.50
C LEU A 186 -9.63 -4.69 -11.95
N MET A 187 -8.79 -5.63 -12.38
CA MET A 187 -8.27 -5.68 -13.75
C MET A 187 -9.40 -5.93 -14.77
N GLU A 188 -10.36 -6.80 -14.46
CA GLU A 188 -11.55 -7.00 -15.31
C GLU A 188 -12.36 -5.71 -15.51
N GLY A 189 -12.44 -4.84 -14.49
CA GLY A 189 -13.16 -3.57 -14.58
C GLY A 189 -12.37 -2.42 -15.22
N MET A 190 -11.04 -2.47 -15.18
CA MET A 190 -10.15 -1.39 -15.63
C MET A 190 -9.69 -1.53 -17.07
N LEU A 191 -9.44 -2.76 -17.53
CA LEU A 191 -8.87 -2.98 -18.85
C LEU A 191 -9.96 -2.80 -19.92
N PRO A 192 -9.75 -1.97 -20.95
CA PRO A 192 -10.73 -1.73 -21.98
C PRO A 192 -11.00 -3.00 -22.80
N TYR A 193 -12.28 -3.26 -23.05
CA TYR A 193 -12.74 -4.43 -23.80
C TYR A 193 -12.76 -4.18 -25.32
N VAL A 194 -12.30 -5.18 -26.08
CA VAL A 194 -12.46 -5.27 -27.54
C VAL A 194 -13.24 -6.54 -27.85
N ASP A 195 -14.31 -6.43 -28.64
CA ASP A 195 -15.10 -7.60 -29.02
C ASP A 195 -14.24 -8.63 -29.78
N GLY A 196 -14.35 -9.89 -29.37
CA GLY A 196 -13.55 -11.00 -29.86
C GLY A 196 -12.13 -11.13 -29.28
N TRP A 197 -11.68 -10.22 -28.41
CA TRP A 197 -10.42 -10.36 -27.69
C TRP A 197 -10.66 -10.93 -26.29
N GLN A 198 -9.78 -11.85 -25.88
CA GLN A 198 -9.75 -12.39 -24.53
C GLN A 198 -8.48 -11.88 -23.84
N ILE A 199 -8.65 -10.96 -22.91
CA ILE A 199 -7.56 -10.47 -22.07
C ILE A 199 -7.22 -11.55 -21.04
N ASN A 200 -5.94 -11.88 -20.91
CA ASN A 200 -5.45 -12.74 -19.84
C ASN A 200 -5.28 -11.91 -18.57
N HIS A 201 -6.36 -11.78 -17.80
CA HIS A 201 -6.37 -11.00 -16.56
C HIS A 201 -5.37 -11.51 -15.51
N THR A 202 -5.07 -12.81 -15.50
CA THR A 202 -4.04 -13.37 -14.63
C THR A 202 -2.64 -12.88 -15.02
N LEU A 203 -2.32 -12.87 -16.31
CA LEU A 203 -1.05 -12.34 -16.81
C LEU A 203 -0.93 -10.82 -16.55
N ALA A 204 -2.00 -10.07 -16.81
CA ALA A 204 -2.08 -8.64 -16.51
C ALA A 204 -1.85 -8.35 -15.02
N THR A 205 -2.48 -9.13 -14.14
CA THR A 205 -2.32 -9.02 -12.68
C THR A 205 -0.87 -9.26 -12.27
N ARG A 206 -0.26 -10.35 -12.77
CA ARG A 206 1.12 -10.72 -12.42
C ARG A 206 2.15 -9.68 -12.86
N VAL A 207 2.04 -9.14 -14.09
CA VAL A 207 3.00 -8.14 -14.57
C VAL A 207 2.87 -6.83 -13.79
N VAL A 208 1.65 -6.37 -13.52
CA VAL A 208 1.43 -5.15 -12.72
C VAL A 208 1.89 -5.33 -11.27
N SER A 209 1.68 -6.51 -10.67
CA SER A 209 2.26 -6.84 -9.37
C SER A 209 3.78 -6.78 -9.34
N ALA A 210 4.43 -7.31 -10.38
CA ALA A 210 5.89 -7.28 -10.48
C ALA A 210 6.42 -5.85 -10.63
N VAL A 211 5.67 -4.97 -11.32
CA VAL A 211 5.95 -3.53 -11.41
C VAL A 211 5.84 -2.86 -10.05
N TRP A 212 4.70 -2.98 -9.36
CA TRP A 212 4.52 -2.36 -8.04
C TRP A 212 5.46 -2.89 -6.97
N ALA A 213 5.90 -4.15 -7.08
CA ALA A 213 6.91 -4.73 -6.20
C ALA A 213 8.35 -4.30 -6.53
N GLY A 214 8.57 -3.60 -7.65
CA GLY A 214 9.90 -3.25 -8.16
C GLY A 214 10.74 -4.48 -8.53
N CYS A 215 10.11 -5.60 -8.92
CA CYS A 215 10.78 -6.86 -9.15
C CYS A 215 11.21 -7.03 -10.62
N ALA A 216 12.39 -6.51 -10.96
CA ALA A 216 12.93 -6.52 -12.33
C ALA A 216 13.06 -7.93 -12.95
N SER A 217 13.36 -8.98 -12.16
CA SER A 217 13.46 -10.34 -12.68
C SER A 217 12.11 -10.89 -13.15
N CYS A 218 11.05 -10.66 -12.37
CA CYS A 218 9.70 -11.09 -12.74
C CYS A 218 9.15 -10.27 -13.90
N GLN A 219 9.45 -8.96 -13.97
CA GLN A 219 9.12 -8.14 -15.14
C GLN A 219 9.77 -8.70 -16.41
N ALA A 220 11.08 -8.94 -16.39
CA ALA A 220 11.80 -9.50 -17.54
C ALA A 220 11.28 -10.88 -17.98
N GLU A 221 10.84 -11.72 -17.04
CA GLU A 221 10.23 -13.02 -17.35
C GLU A 221 8.82 -12.89 -17.98
N LEU A 222 8.04 -11.90 -17.54
CA LEU A 222 6.65 -11.72 -17.96
C LEU A 222 6.50 -10.87 -19.23
N THR A 223 7.44 -9.97 -19.52
CA THR A 223 7.41 -9.07 -20.68
C THR A 223 7.15 -9.81 -22.00
N PRO A 224 7.91 -10.86 -22.38
CA PRO A 224 7.67 -11.57 -23.65
C PRO A 224 6.27 -12.20 -23.71
N GLN A 225 5.75 -12.69 -22.57
CA GLN A 225 4.42 -13.29 -22.52
C GLN A 225 3.31 -12.25 -22.75
N VAL A 226 3.48 -11.04 -22.23
CA VAL A 226 2.53 -9.93 -22.44
C VAL A 226 2.62 -9.40 -23.86
N VAL A 227 3.83 -9.29 -24.43
CA VAL A 227 4.05 -8.91 -25.82
C VAL A 227 3.38 -9.91 -26.75
N ASP A 228 3.55 -11.22 -26.55
CA ASP A 228 2.88 -12.26 -27.34
C ASP A 228 1.34 -12.20 -27.22
N ASP A 229 0.82 -11.87 -26.03
CA ASP A 229 -0.62 -11.69 -25.78
C ASP A 229 -1.06 -10.24 -26.06
N ARG A 230 -1.19 -9.93 -27.35
CA ARG A 230 -1.59 -8.60 -27.86
C ARG A 230 -2.89 -8.05 -27.24
N ALA A 231 -3.83 -8.92 -26.86
CA ALA A 231 -5.05 -8.49 -26.19
C ALA A 231 -4.75 -7.97 -24.78
N THR A 232 -3.90 -8.69 -24.04
CA THR A 232 -3.44 -8.28 -22.70
C THR A 232 -2.62 -6.99 -22.76
N LEU A 233 -1.68 -6.88 -23.70
CA LEU A 233 -0.91 -5.65 -23.92
C LEU A 233 -1.83 -4.45 -24.21
N ALA A 234 -2.78 -4.59 -25.14
CA ALA A 234 -3.70 -3.51 -25.46
C ALA A 234 -4.60 -3.12 -24.29
N GLY A 235 -5.00 -4.08 -23.46
CA GLY A 235 -5.70 -3.81 -22.21
C GLY A 235 -4.86 -2.94 -21.28
N LEU A 236 -3.62 -3.34 -21.01
CA LEU A 236 -2.71 -2.62 -20.10
C LEU A 236 -2.39 -1.21 -20.60
N ALA A 237 -2.02 -1.07 -21.87
CA ALA A 237 -1.72 0.22 -22.50
C ALA A 237 -2.98 1.10 -22.60
N GLY A 238 -4.12 0.50 -22.96
CA GLY A 238 -5.38 1.21 -23.10
C GLY A 238 -5.90 1.78 -21.79
N ALA A 239 -5.70 1.07 -20.67
CA ALA A 239 -6.10 1.55 -19.35
C ALA A 239 -5.39 2.86 -18.95
N VAL A 240 -4.11 3.01 -19.31
CA VAL A 240 -3.32 4.20 -18.97
C VAL A 240 -3.42 5.31 -20.02
N PHE A 241 -3.36 4.98 -21.32
CA PHE A 241 -3.22 5.98 -22.39
C PHE A 241 -4.54 6.46 -23.00
N LEU A 242 -5.65 5.71 -22.92
CA LEU A 242 -6.93 6.18 -23.48
C LEU A 242 -7.46 7.39 -22.71
N THR A 243 -7.12 7.52 -21.42
CA THR A 243 -7.60 8.61 -20.57
C THR A 243 -6.72 9.85 -20.72
N PRO A 244 -7.28 11.08 -20.72
CA PRO A 244 -6.50 12.30 -20.88
C PRO A 244 -5.63 12.67 -19.66
N ALA A 245 -5.75 11.94 -18.55
CA ALA A 245 -5.38 12.40 -17.22
C ALA A 245 -3.88 12.20 -16.87
N HIS A 246 -3.18 11.36 -17.61
CA HIS A 246 -1.80 11.00 -17.32
C HIS A 246 -0.85 11.65 -18.33
N THR A 247 -0.05 12.59 -17.81
CA THR A 247 1.21 13.13 -18.34
C THR A 247 1.19 13.83 -19.73
N PRO A 248 1.82 15.01 -19.90
CA PRO A 248 2.08 15.53 -21.24
C PRO A 248 3.00 14.55 -22.00
N LEU A 249 2.56 14.10 -23.18
CA LEU A 249 3.23 13.16 -24.11
C LEU A 249 4.67 13.52 -24.52
N GLN A 250 5.23 14.62 -24.01
CA GLN A 250 6.49 15.19 -24.48
C GLN A 250 7.75 14.44 -24.00
N GLU A 251 7.64 13.49 -23.07
CA GLU A 251 8.80 12.84 -22.44
C GLU A 251 8.79 11.30 -22.52
N THR A 252 8.16 10.72 -23.54
CA THR A 252 8.18 9.26 -23.76
C THR A 252 9.46 8.80 -24.47
N ALA A 253 10.12 7.78 -23.91
CA ALA A 253 11.32 7.15 -24.47
C ALA A 253 11.00 6.13 -25.58
N ALA A 254 9.73 5.75 -25.72
CA ALA A 254 9.24 4.79 -26.71
C ALA A 254 9.77 5.03 -28.13
N GLY A 255 9.89 3.94 -28.86
CA GLY A 255 10.10 3.92 -30.30
C GLY A 255 9.03 4.69 -31.08
N PRO A 256 9.31 5.04 -32.34
CA PRO A 256 8.41 5.88 -33.14
C PRO A 256 6.99 5.34 -33.29
N ALA A 257 6.79 4.02 -33.42
CA ALA A 257 5.45 3.48 -33.61
C ALA A 257 4.68 3.40 -32.29
N ALA A 258 5.33 3.01 -31.19
CA ALA A 258 4.74 3.08 -29.85
C ALA A 258 4.30 4.52 -29.52
N ARG A 259 5.16 5.52 -29.77
CA ARG A 259 4.82 6.94 -29.61
C ARG A 259 3.62 7.35 -30.47
N ALA A 260 3.61 6.96 -31.74
CA ALA A 260 2.49 7.26 -32.65
C ALA A 260 1.18 6.63 -32.18
N TRP A 261 1.23 5.41 -31.65
CA TRP A 261 0.08 4.74 -31.06
C TRP A 261 -0.43 5.48 -29.83
N ILE A 262 0.46 5.87 -28.91
CA ILE A 262 0.11 6.60 -27.68
C ILE A 262 -0.56 7.94 -28.04
N GLU A 263 -0.01 8.70 -28.99
CA GLU A 263 -0.61 9.95 -29.48
C GLU A 263 -2.01 9.73 -30.07
N GLN A 264 -2.21 8.63 -30.79
CA GLN A 264 -3.51 8.27 -31.36
C GLN A 264 -4.53 7.87 -30.27
N ALA A 265 -4.06 7.19 -29.22
CA ALA A 265 -4.88 6.70 -28.11
C ALA A 265 -5.36 7.82 -27.18
N HIS A 266 -4.56 8.87 -27.03
CA HIS A 266 -4.81 9.92 -26.05
C HIS A 266 -6.19 10.58 -26.22
N GLY A 267 -6.97 10.59 -25.15
CA GLY A 267 -8.31 11.18 -25.13
C GLY A 267 -9.37 10.43 -25.95
N LYS A 268 -9.09 9.21 -26.39
CA LYS A 268 -10.08 8.36 -27.07
C LYS A 268 -10.99 7.60 -26.11
N PHE A 269 -10.77 7.69 -24.79
CA PHE A 269 -11.66 7.07 -23.81
C PHE A 269 -13.13 7.49 -24.04
N ARG A 270 -14.01 6.49 -24.19
CA ARG A 270 -15.44 6.64 -24.51
C ARG A 270 -15.77 7.26 -25.87
N THR A 271 -14.83 7.25 -26.81
CA THR A 271 -15.10 7.58 -28.22
C THR A 271 -15.28 6.31 -29.04
N CYS A 272 -15.93 6.41 -30.21
CA CYS A 272 -16.01 5.31 -31.16
C CYS A 272 -14.64 4.90 -31.75
N GLY A 273 -13.59 5.70 -31.53
CA GLY A 273 -12.23 5.41 -31.98
C GLY A 273 -11.41 4.52 -31.04
N ALA A 274 -11.88 4.26 -29.80
CA ALA A 274 -11.12 3.49 -28.82
C ALA A 274 -10.83 2.05 -29.30
N GLU A 275 -11.84 1.37 -29.86
CA GLU A 275 -11.69 0.00 -30.35
C GLU A 275 -10.67 -0.10 -31.48
N ALA A 276 -10.70 0.84 -32.43
CA ALA A 276 -9.77 0.86 -33.56
C ALA A 276 -8.32 1.06 -33.10
N VAL A 277 -8.11 1.93 -32.10
CA VAL A 277 -6.79 2.14 -31.49
C VAL A 277 -6.31 0.88 -30.78
N LEU A 278 -7.16 0.26 -29.96
CA LEU A 278 -6.78 -0.96 -29.24
C LEU A 278 -6.40 -2.09 -30.22
N ARG A 279 -7.15 -2.25 -31.31
CA ARG A 279 -6.81 -3.23 -32.35
C ARG A 279 -5.50 -2.93 -33.07
N ALA A 280 -5.08 -1.68 -33.16
CA ALA A 280 -3.81 -1.32 -33.79
C ALA A 280 -2.59 -1.90 -33.04
N VAL A 281 -2.74 -2.29 -31.76
CA VAL A 281 -1.67 -2.99 -31.00
C VAL A 281 -1.29 -4.32 -31.66
N ALA A 282 -2.24 -5.00 -32.31
CA ALA A 282 -1.96 -6.27 -32.98
C ALA A 282 -1.08 -6.12 -34.24
N GLU A 283 -0.95 -4.89 -34.77
CA GLU A 283 -0.17 -4.58 -35.96
C GLU A 283 1.24 -4.07 -35.63
N LEU A 284 1.55 -3.84 -34.35
CA LEU A 284 2.90 -3.51 -33.91
C LEU A 284 3.81 -4.72 -34.09
N ASP A 285 5.07 -4.47 -34.48
CA ASP A 285 6.10 -5.51 -34.41
C ASP A 285 6.47 -5.80 -32.95
N GLU A 286 7.40 -6.74 -32.75
CA GLU A 286 7.77 -7.20 -31.41
C GLU A 286 8.43 -6.08 -30.60
N ASP A 287 9.40 -5.38 -31.20
CA ASP A 287 10.14 -4.28 -30.59
C ASP A 287 9.21 -3.09 -30.25
N ASP A 288 8.35 -2.67 -31.16
CA ASP A 288 7.42 -1.55 -30.93
C ASP A 288 6.36 -1.90 -29.86
N ALA A 289 6.02 -3.17 -29.71
CA ALA A 289 5.10 -3.62 -28.68
C ALA A 289 5.76 -3.77 -27.30
N GLU A 290 7.03 -4.15 -27.25
CA GLU A 290 7.84 -4.12 -26.03
C GLU A 290 8.00 -2.68 -25.54
N ASP A 291 8.33 -1.73 -26.43
CA ASP A 291 8.41 -0.30 -26.12
C ASP A 291 7.06 0.24 -25.59
N LEU A 292 5.94 -0.16 -26.19
CA LEU A 292 4.61 0.22 -25.71
C LEU A 292 4.31 -0.36 -24.32
N LEU A 293 4.74 -1.59 -24.06
CA LEU A 293 4.56 -2.23 -22.76
C LEU A 293 5.40 -1.52 -21.69
N GLU A 294 6.68 -1.25 -21.94
CA GLU A 294 7.57 -0.55 -21.00
C GLU A 294 6.95 0.79 -20.55
N GLU A 295 6.51 1.61 -21.52
CA GLU A 295 5.88 2.90 -21.23
C GLU A 295 4.54 2.76 -20.50
N ALA A 296 3.76 1.72 -20.82
CA ALA A 296 2.53 1.45 -20.10
C ALA A 296 2.82 1.07 -18.64
N LEU A 297 3.82 0.22 -18.42
CA LEU A 297 4.22 -0.26 -17.10
C LEU A 297 4.83 0.86 -16.24
N ASP A 298 5.61 1.77 -16.82
CA ASP A 298 6.09 2.98 -16.14
C ASP A 298 4.93 3.84 -15.64
N LEU A 299 3.88 4.02 -16.46
CA LEU A 299 2.67 4.68 -16.00
C LEU A 299 1.88 3.87 -14.97
N TRP A 300 1.90 2.54 -15.01
CA TRP A 300 1.30 1.70 -13.96
C TRP A 300 2.04 1.82 -12.64
N ASP A 301 3.37 2.01 -12.67
CA ASP A 301 4.17 2.37 -11.51
C ASP A 301 3.73 3.77 -11.02
N ASP A 302 3.88 4.81 -11.84
CA ASP A 302 3.63 6.21 -11.48
C ASP A 302 2.18 6.52 -11.08
N SER A 303 1.20 5.95 -11.80
CA SER A 303 -0.21 6.26 -11.60
C SER A 303 -0.69 5.88 -10.22
N GLY A 304 -0.01 4.91 -9.59
CA GLY A 304 -0.45 4.31 -8.36
C GLY A 304 -1.96 4.06 -8.39
N ALA A 305 -2.54 3.59 -9.50
CA ALA A 305 -3.95 3.20 -9.50
C ALA A 305 -4.20 2.03 -8.54
N ALA A 306 -3.12 1.33 -8.16
CA ALA A 306 -2.98 0.50 -6.98
C ALA A 306 -3.31 1.21 -5.65
N LEU A 307 -3.11 2.53 -5.53
CA LEU A 307 -3.17 3.33 -4.29
C LEU A 307 -4.52 3.38 -3.60
N ALA A 308 -5.57 2.88 -4.25
CA ALA A 308 -6.81 2.60 -3.55
C ALA A 308 -6.72 1.33 -2.66
N GLY A 309 -5.63 0.55 -2.73
CA GLY A 309 -5.39 -0.68 -1.95
C GLY A 309 -3.94 -1.19 -1.80
N ALA A 310 -2.92 -0.57 -2.41
CA ALA A 310 -1.50 -0.94 -2.34
C ALA A 310 -0.59 0.32 -2.35
N PRO A 311 0.59 0.31 -1.72
CA PRO A 311 1.34 1.53 -1.39
C PRO A 311 2.07 2.17 -2.59
N ALA A 312 2.36 3.49 -2.51
CA ALA A 312 2.89 4.32 -3.60
C ALA A 312 4.32 3.91 -3.99
N PRO A 313 4.73 3.94 -5.27
CA PRO A 313 6.13 3.74 -5.63
C PRO A 313 7.01 4.91 -5.19
N ALA A 314 8.30 4.61 -5.06
CA ALA A 314 9.35 5.58 -4.71
C ALA A 314 9.59 6.56 -5.86
N PRO A 315 10.04 7.81 -5.60
CA PRO A 315 10.40 8.75 -6.65
C PRO A 315 11.52 8.16 -7.53
N GLY A 316 11.26 8.10 -8.84
CA GLY A 316 12.14 7.50 -9.85
C GLY A 316 13.59 7.99 -9.79
N ARG A 317 14.52 7.05 -9.95
CA ARG A 317 15.94 7.36 -10.21
C ARG A 317 16.05 7.98 -11.61
N PRO A 318 16.85 9.06 -11.80
CA PRO A 318 17.19 9.49 -13.15
C PRO A 318 17.98 8.37 -13.85
N HIS A 319 17.42 7.83 -14.93
CA HIS A 319 18.08 6.84 -15.78
C HIS A 319 19.23 7.51 -16.54
N GLY A 320 20.43 7.45 -15.96
CA GLY A 320 21.67 7.72 -16.68
C GLY A 320 22.09 6.49 -17.49
N ARG A 321 21.93 6.54 -18.82
CA ARG A 321 22.48 5.53 -19.73
C ARG A 321 24.02 5.65 -19.76
N PRO A 322 24.80 4.55 -19.68
CA PRO A 322 26.22 4.59 -20.00
C PRO A 322 26.41 4.91 -21.50
N PRO A 323 27.57 5.50 -21.88
CA PRO A 323 27.85 5.94 -23.24
C PRO A 323 27.93 4.79 -24.26
#